data_AF-A0A9P6ATV1-F1
#
_entry.id   AF-A0A9P6ATV1-F1
#
_cell.length_a   1.000
_cell.length_b   1.000
_cell.length_c   1.000
_cell.angle_alpha   90.00
_cell.angle_beta   90.00
_cell.angle_gamma   90.00
#
_symmetry.space_group_name_H-M   'P 1'
#
loop_
_entity.id
_entity.type
_entity.pdbx_description
1 polymer ?
#
loop_
_entity_poly.entity_id
_entity_poly.type
_entity_poly.pdbx_seq_one_letter_code
_entity_poly.pdbx_strand_id
1 'polypeptide(L)'
;MSVANSGLNSPTLSLAGTVAPPNMDGVIELMDVLKRTMDQLGGTFETLGQTTQAVEQLQGEPALDSVQQIAALRKHLVLQDRRQNAKMDEIKRLLKDVLQEEIVEHLQGQITQQIESIIDEEVEAQVQAQLAYHIPPTLQQTVANNQQQLHDVQYSLHNAEARRANGQLRSNNLHGTLHPLYKRDGSVSEHFPKDLTGLLTLDGDTAAKLLTDYAIDPADSREKNLNKFMNFANVGYQVVPFDMATAITI
;
A
#
# COMPACT_ATOMS: atom_id res chain seq x y z
N MET A 1 16.07 -49.41 29.91
CA MET A 1 16.34 -47.96 29.74
C MET A 1 16.49 -47.72 28.24
N SER A 2 15.38 -47.51 27.54
CA SER A 2 14.72 -46.22 27.28
C SER A 2 15.13 -45.73 25.89
N VAL A 3 14.24 -45.97 24.93
CA VAL A 3 14.33 -45.58 23.53
C VAL A 3 13.90 -44.12 23.44
N ALA A 4 14.80 -43.24 23.00
CA ALA A 4 14.50 -41.81 22.84
C ALA A 4 13.92 -41.54 21.45
N ASN A 5 12.60 -41.50 21.41
CA ASN A 5 11.77 -40.95 20.34
C ASN A 5 11.98 -39.42 20.27
N SER A 6 12.44 -38.90 19.13
CA SER A 6 12.52 -37.45 18.87
C SER A 6 11.78 -37.15 17.58
N GLY A 7 10.52 -36.72 17.75
CA GLY A 7 9.71 -36.10 16.72
C GLY A 7 10.17 -34.67 16.44
N LEU A 8 10.22 -34.33 15.16
CA LEU A 8 10.35 -32.98 14.62
C LEU A 8 9.21 -32.86 13.60
N ASN A 9 8.08 -32.29 14.00
CA ASN A 9 7.74 -30.87 13.89
C ASN A 9 7.53 -30.45 12.42
N SER A 10 6.33 -30.75 11.93
CA SER A 10 5.74 -30.11 10.75
C SER A 10 5.45 -28.63 11.07
N PRO A 11 5.75 -27.68 10.18
CA PRO A 11 5.35 -26.29 10.37
C PRO A 11 3.83 -26.17 10.18
N THR A 12 3.15 -25.84 11.26
CA THR A 12 1.75 -25.38 11.27
C THR A 12 1.67 -24.03 10.56
N LEU A 13 1.23 -24.06 9.29
CA LEU A 13 0.82 -22.87 8.55
C LEU A 13 -0.41 -22.26 9.22
N SER A 14 -0.18 -21.14 9.91
CA SER A 14 -1.22 -20.28 10.48
C SER A 14 -1.99 -19.59 9.36
N LEU A 15 -3.11 -20.18 8.95
CA LEU A 15 -4.06 -19.62 7.99
C LEU A 15 -4.95 -18.58 8.72
N ALA A 16 -4.47 -17.34 8.83
CA ALA A 16 -5.26 -16.20 9.30
C ALA A 16 -5.42 -15.19 8.16
N GLY A 17 -6.31 -15.51 7.22
CA GLY A 17 -6.81 -14.62 6.18
C GLY A 17 -8.33 -14.67 6.19
N THR A 18 -8.96 -14.00 7.15
CA THR A 18 -10.40 -13.85 7.24
C THR A 18 -10.86 -12.86 6.17
N VAL A 19 -11.23 -13.36 4.99
CA VAL A 19 -11.93 -12.56 3.97
C VAL A 19 -13.36 -13.04 3.93
N ALA A 20 -14.27 -12.12 4.28
CA ALA A 20 -15.69 -12.38 4.43
C ALA A 20 -16.28 -13.03 3.17
N PRO A 21 -17.17 -14.04 3.33
CA PRO A 21 -17.92 -14.57 2.20
C PRO A 21 -18.76 -13.45 1.55
N PRO A 22 -19.04 -13.53 0.23
CA PRO A 22 -20.07 -12.67 -0.37
C PRO A 22 -21.35 -12.82 0.46
N ASN A 23 -22.01 -11.70 0.78
CA ASN A 23 -23.18 -11.57 1.67
C ASN A 23 -24.36 -12.47 1.25
N MET A 24 -24.21 -13.78 1.41
CA MET A 24 -25.24 -14.81 1.26
C MET A 24 -26.30 -14.64 2.36
N ASP A 25 -25.88 -14.19 3.54
CA ASP A 25 -26.76 -13.87 4.66
C ASP A 25 -27.76 -12.78 4.29
N GLY A 26 -27.33 -11.73 3.57
CA GLY A 26 -28.23 -10.65 3.13
C GLY A 26 -29.28 -11.11 2.11
N VAL A 27 -28.94 -12.08 1.26
CA VAL A 27 -29.88 -12.64 0.27
C VAL A 27 -30.86 -13.61 0.93
N ILE A 28 -30.39 -14.44 1.87
CA ILE A 28 -31.23 -15.34 2.66
C ILE A 28 -32.19 -14.53 3.55
N GLU A 29 -31.70 -13.46 4.17
CA GLU A 29 -32.50 -12.54 4.98
C GLU A 29 -33.57 -11.82 4.16
N LEU A 30 -33.23 -11.36 2.94
CA LEU A 30 -34.22 -10.78 2.02
C LEU A 30 -35.29 -11.82 1.63
N MET A 31 -34.89 -13.07 1.38
CA MET A 31 -35.82 -14.14 1.01
C MET A 31 -36.76 -14.52 2.17
N ASP A 32 -36.25 -14.51 3.39
CA ASP A 32 -37.05 -14.74 4.61
C ASP A 32 -38.01 -13.57 4.90
N VAL A 33 -37.59 -12.32 4.67
CA VAL A 33 -38.45 -11.15 4.77
C VAL A 33 -39.57 -11.22 3.73
N LEU A 34 -39.24 -11.55 2.47
CA LEU A 34 -40.24 -11.71 1.41
C LEU A 34 -41.24 -12.83 1.75
N LYS A 35 -40.77 -13.97 2.25
CA LYS A 35 -41.64 -15.08 2.67
C LYS A 35 -42.58 -14.66 3.81
N ARG A 36 -42.07 -13.98 4.84
CA ARG A 36 -42.90 -13.44 5.93
C ARG A 36 -43.94 -12.44 5.44
N THR A 37 -43.58 -11.52 4.54
CA THR A 37 -44.54 -10.56 4.00
C THR A 37 -45.64 -11.25 3.19
N MET A 38 -45.32 -12.36 2.51
CA MET A 38 -46.28 -13.15 1.75
C MET A 38 -47.24 -13.92 2.67
N ASP A 39 -46.72 -14.54 3.73
CA ASP A 39 -47.53 -15.21 4.75
C ASP A 39 -48.44 -14.20 5.48
N GLN A 40 -47.93 -13.00 5.75
CA GLN A 40 -48.69 -11.92 6.38
C GLN A 40 -49.81 -11.39 5.46
N LEU A 41 -49.53 -11.22 4.16
CA LEU A 41 -50.56 -10.91 3.16
C LEU A 41 -51.62 -12.01 3.10
N GLY A 42 -51.22 -13.28 3.10
CA GLY A 42 -52.13 -14.43 3.17
C GLY A 42 -53.06 -14.35 4.39
N GLY A 43 -52.50 -14.06 5.57
CA GLY A 43 -53.27 -13.87 6.80
C GLY A 43 -54.23 -12.67 6.75
N THR A 44 -53.83 -11.55 6.14
CA THR A 44 -54.72 -10.38 5.96
C THR A 44 -55.88 -10.67 5.01
N PHE A 45 -55.67 -11.51 3.98
CA PHE A 45 -56.75 -11.92 3.08
C PHE A 45 -57.69 -12.95 3.71
N GLU A 46 -57.18 -13.86 4.54
CA GLU A 46 -58.01 -14.78 5.33
C GLU A 46 -58.94 -14.00 6.27
N THR A 47 -58.40 -13.00 6.97
CA THR A 47 -59.20 -12.10 7.83
C THR A 47 -60.17 -11.25 7.03
N LEU A 48 -59.79 -10.74 5.84
CA LEU A 48 -60.72 -10.04 4.95
C LEU A 48 -61.85 -10.97 4.45
N GLY A 49 -61.54 -12.25 4.20
CA GLY A 49 -62.52 -13.26 3.84
C GLY A 49 -63.52 -13.53 4.97
N GLN A 50 -63.03 -13.61 6.20
CA GLN A 50 -63.86 -13.78 7.40
C GLN A 50 -64.73 -12.55 7.68
N THR A 51 -64.19 -11.33 7.52
CA THR A 51 -64.99 -10.09 7.67
C THR A 51 -66.03 -9.94 6.57
N THR A 52 -65.72 -10.38 5.34
CA THR A 52 -66.69 -10.41 4.24
C THR A 52 -67.84 -11.38 4.53
N GLN A 53 -67.55 -12.58 5.07
CA GLN A 53 -68.59 -13.51 5.53
C GLN A 53 -69.44 -12.94 6.68
N ALA A 54 -68.83 -12.19 7.61
CA ALA A 54 -69.56 -11.55 8.69
C ALA A 54 -70.47 -10.41 8.19
N VAL A 55 -70.05 -9.67 7.14
CA VAL A 55 -70.85 -8.63 6.49
C VAL A 55 -72.00 -9.23 5.67
N GLU A 56 -71.78 -10.39 5.04
CA GLU A 56 -72.80 -11.16 4.32
C GLU A 56 -73.94 -11.64 5.25
N GLN A 57 -73.65 -11.88 6.54
CA GLN A 57 -74.67 -12.21 7.54
C GLN A 57 -75.45 -10.99 8.06
N LEU A 58 -74.93 -9.76 7.89
CA LEU A 58 -75.54 -8.54 8.44
C LEU A 58 -76.32 -7.71 7.40
N GLN A 59 -76.17 -7.95 6.10
CA GLN A 59 -76.89 -7.23 5.04
C GLN A 59 -77.56 -8.20 4.06
N GLY A 60 -78.82 -8.53 4.34
CA GLY A 60 -79.66 -9.26 3.39
C GLY A 60 -80.16 -8.36 2.26
N GLU A 61 -79.38 -8.21 1.18
CA GLU A 61 -79.82 -8.02 -0.22
C GLU A 61 -78.61 -8.15 -1.19
N PRO A 62 -78.79 -8.40 -2.50
CA PRO A 62 -78.03 -9.41 -3.24
C PRO A 62 -76.61 -8.97 -3.63
N ALA A 63 -75.61 -9.38 -2.84
CA ALA A 63 -74.19 -9.26 -3.17
C ALA A 63 -73.69 -10.41 -4.10
N LEU A 64 -74.56 -10.99 -4.94
CA LEU A 64 -74.18 -12.10 -5.83
C LEU A 64 -73.02 -11.77 -6.77
N ASP A 65 -72.89 -10.49 -7.14
CA ASP A 65 -71.86 -10.02 -8.06
C ASP A 65 -70.47 -9.96 -7.38
N SER A 66 -70.40 -9.68 -6.07
CA SER A 66 -69.12 -9.63 -5.34
C SER A 66 -68.56 -11.04 -5.09
N VAL A 67 -69.41 -12.03 -4.83
CA VAL A 67 -68.99 -13.43 -4.64
C VAL A 67 -68.37 -14.00 -5.93
N GLN A 68 -68.95 -13.69 -7.09
CA GLN A 68 -68.40 -14.11 -8.38
C GLN A 68 -67.06 -13.43 -8.67
N GLN A 69 -66.91 -12.15 -8.34
CA GLN A 69 -65.65 -11.41 -8.47
C GLN A 69 -64.55 -11.98 -7.56
N ILE A 70 -64.88 -12.35 -6.32
CA ILE A 70 -63.93 -12.99 -5.38
C ILE A 70 -63.48 -14.36 -5.91
N ALA A 71 -64.39 -15.17 -6.45
CA ALA A 71 -64.04 -16.47 -7.04
C ALA A 71 -63.13 -16.33 -8.27
N ALA A 72 -63.39 -15.32 -9.12
CA ALA A 72 -62.54 -15.01 -10.26
C ALA A 72 -61.15 -14.54 -9.83
N LEU A 73 -61.05 -13.69 -8.80
CA LEU A 73 -59.78 -13.23 -8.23
C LEU A 73 -58.97 -14.37 -7.63
N ARG A 74 -59.60 -15.29 -6.89
CA ARG A 74 -58.91 -16.50 -6.36
C ARG A 74 -58.33 -17.36 -7.47
N LYS A 75 -59.09 -17.58 -8.55
CA LYS A 75 -58.61 -18.35 -9.71
C LYS A 75 -57.45 -17.63 -10.40
N HIS A 76 -57.54 -16.31 -10.53
CA HIS A 76 -56.46 -15.48 -11.08
C HIS A 76 -55.20 -15.55 -10.21
N LEU A 77 -55.34 -15.50 -8.88
CA LEU A 77 -54.23 -15.63 -7.94
C LEU A 77 -53.54 -16.99 -8.05
N VAL A 78 -54.27 -18.10 -8.12
CA VAL A 78 -53.65 -19.44 -8.28
C VAL A 78 -52.89 -19.56 -9.60
N LEU A 79 -53.42 -18.97 -10.68
CA LEU A 79 -52.72 -18.92 -11.98
C LEU A 79 -51.46 -18.06 -11.90
N GLN A 80 -51.55 -16.90 -11.24
CA GLN A 80 -50.42 -15.99 -11.06
C GLN A 80 -49.34 -16.62 -10.17
N ASP A 81 -49.72 -17.30 -9.10
CA ASP A 81 -48.82 -18.01 -8.19
C ASP A 81 -48.08 -19.13 -8.91
N ARG A 82 -48.77 -19.96 -9.69
CA ARG A 82 -48.13 -20.97 -10.54
C ARG A 82 -47.14 -20.35 -11.53
N ARG A 83 -47.48 -19.20 -12.12
CA ARG A 83 -46.60 -18.49 -13.05
C ARG A 83 -45.38 -17.89 -12.33
N GLN A 84 -45.56 -17.37 -11.12
CA GLN A 84 -44.48 -16.85 -10.29
C GLN A 84 -43.54 -17.97 -9.83
N ASN A 85 -44.08 -19.11 -9.40
CA ASN A 85 -43.28 -20.28 -9.03
C ASN A 85 -42.46 -20.82 -10.20
N ALA A 86 -43.06 -20.90 -11.40
CA ALA A 86 -42.33 -21.31 -12.60
C ALA A 86 -41.17 -20.34 -12.94
N LYS A 87 -41.40 -19.03 -12.81
CA LYS A 87 -40.34 -18.01 -12.99
C LYS A 87 -39.27 -18.10 -11.89
N MET A 88 -39.67 -18.37 -10.66
CA MET A 88 -38.73 -18.52 -9.54
C MET A 88 -37.81 -19.72 -9.77
N ASP A 89 -38.35 -20.82 -10.28
CA ASP A 89 -37.54 -22.01 -10.61
C ASP A 89 -36.60 -21.77 -11.78
N GLU A 90 -37.00 -20.97 -12.77
CA GLU A 90 -36.13 -20.50 -13.86
C GLU A 90 -34.98 -19.63 -13.32
N ILE A 91 -35.29 -18.66 -12.45
CA ILE A 91 -34.28 -17.80 -11.81
C ILE A 91 -33.31 -18.64 -10.98
N LYS A 92 -33.79 -19.62 -10.21
CA LYS A 92 -32.93 -20.51 -9.42
C LYS A 92 -31.95 -21.30 -10.29
N ARG A 93 -32.40 -21.76 -11.47
CA ARG A 93 -31.52 -22.47 -12.42
C ARG A 93 -30.47 -21.54 -12.97
N LEU A 94 -30.87 -20.37 -13.48
CA LEU A 94 -29.93 -19.37 -13.99
C LEU A 94 -28.91 -18.94 -12.93
N LEU A 95 -29.36 -18.71 -11.69
CA LEU A 95 -28.48 -18.35 -10.59
C LEU A 95 -27.48 -19.47 -10.27
N LYS A 96 -27.94 -20.72 -10.27
CA LYS A 96 -27.07 -21.87 -10.04
C LYS A 96 -26.01 -22.01 -11.13
N ASP A 97 -26.39 -21.81 -12.38
CA ASP A 97 -25.48 -21.92 -13.53
C ASP A 97 -24.43 -20.81 -13.51
N VAL A 98 -24.85 -19.55 -13.29
CA VAL A 98 -23.94 -18.39 -13.18
C VAL A 98 -22.99 -18.53 -11.99
N LEU A 99 -23.51 -18.93 -10.81
CA LEU A 99 -22.68 -19.14 -9.62
C LEU A 99 -21.67 -20.26 -9.85
N GLN A 100 -22.08 -21.34 -10.51
CA GLN A 100 -21.16 -22.46 -10.77
C GLN A 100 -20.03 -22.05 -11.72
N GLU A 101 -20.34 -21.26 -12.76
CA GLU A 101 -19.33 -20.73 -13.68
C GLU A 101 -18.38 -19.76 -12.99
N GLU A 102 -18.92 -18.78 -12.25
CA GLU A 102 -18.12 -17.77 -11.53
C GLU A 102 -17.25 -18.38 -10.44
N ILE A 103 -17.76 -19.36 -9.68
CA ILE A 103 -16.98 -20.08 -8.66
C ILE A 103 -15.84 -20.85 -9.31
N VAL A 104 -16.09 -21.53 -10.43
CA VAL A 104 -15.05 -22.30 -11.12
C VAL A 104 -13.97 -21.38 -11.67
N GLU A 105 -14.35 -20.28 -12.31
CA GLU A 105 -13.40 -19.30 -12.84
C GLU A 105 -12.57 -18.66 -11.71
N HIS A 106 -13.22 -18.27 -10.61
CA HIS A 106 -12.53 -17.68 -9.46
C HIS A 106 -11.56 -18.67 -8.79
N LEU A 107 -11.98 -19.91 -8.56
CA LEU A 107 -11.12 -20.94 -7.97
C LEU A 107 -9.95 -21.29 -8.89
N GLN A 108 -10.18 -21.37 -10.20
CA GLN A 108 -9.09 -21.58 -11.17
C GLN A 108 -8.09 -20.43 -11.16
N GLY A 109 -8.57 -19.18 -11.09
CA GLY A 109 -7.71 -18.00 -10.95
C GLY A 109 -6.87 -18.05 -9.68
N GLN A 110 -7.49 -18.37 -8.54
CA GLN A 110 -6.78 -18.49 -7.26
C GLN A 110 -5.74 -19.61 -7.26
N ILE A 111 -6.08 -20.79 -7.78
CA ILE A 111 -5.16 -21.92 -7.86
C ILE A 111 -3.97 -21.56 -8.76
N THR A 112 -4.22 -20.90 -9.89
CA THR A 112 -3.16 -20.47 -10.81
C THR A 112 -2.21 -19.50 -10.12
N GLN A 113 -2.74 -18.48 -9.43
CA GLN A 113 -1.92 -17.53 -8.66
C GLN A 113 -1.11 -18.20 -7.54
N GLN A 114 -1.70 -19.17 -6.84
CA GLN A 114 -0.97 -19.92 -5.81
C GLN A 114 0.14 -20.77 -6.42
N ILE A 115 -0.11 -21.42 -7.54
CA ILE A 115 0.91 -22.21 -8.26
C ILE A 115 2.03 -21.30 -8.74
N GLU A 116 1.72 -20.14 -9.32
CA GLU A 116 2.70 -19.15 -9.75
C GLU A 116 3.57 -18.69 -8.57
N SER A 117 2.96 -18.35 -7.43
CA SER A 117 3.71 -17.97 -6.22
C SER A 117 4.63 -19.07 -5.72
N ILE A 118 4.17 -20.33 -5.71
CA ILE A 118 5.00 -21.47 -5.28
C ILE A 118 6.15 -21.70 -6.27
N ILE A 119 5.90 -21.56 -7.57
CA ILE A 119 6.93 -21.69 -8.59
C ILE A 119 7.97 -20.59 -8.43
N ASP A 120 7.56 -19.34 -8.21
CA ASP A 120 8.48 -18.22 -8.02
C ASP A 120 9.39 -18.43 -6.81
N GLU A 121 8.83 -18.86 -5.67
CA GLU A 121 9.59 -19.18 -4.46
C GLU A 121 10.57 -20.33 -4.69
N GLU A 122 10.14 -21.41 -5.35
CA GLU A 122 10.98 -22.57 -5.62
C GLU A 122 12.09 -22.26 -6.64
N VAL A 123 11.79 -21.47 -7.66
CA VAL A 123 12.76 -21.01 -8.66
C VAL A 123 13.80 -20.11 -7.99
N GLU A 124 13.39 -19.17 -7.13
CA GLU A 124 14.31 -18.32 -6.38
C GLU A 124 15.26 -19.17 -5.51
N ALA A 125 14.72 -20.14 -4.78
CA ALA A 125 15.51 -21.04 -3.94
C ALA A 125 16.50 -21.90 -4.77
N GLN A 126 16.05 -22.46 -5.88
CA GLN A 126 16.91 -23.26 -6.77
C GLN A 126 17.99 -22.43 -7.46
N VAL A 127 17.65 -21.22 -7.93
CA VAL A 127 18.61 -20.29 -8.51
C VAL A 127 19.64 -19.89 -7.46
N GLN A 128 19.23 -19.57 -6.23
CA GLN A 128 20.16 -19.24 -5.17
C GLN A 128 21.11 -20.40 -4.85
N ALA A 129 20.61 -21.63 -4.78
CA ALA A 129 21.42 -22.83 -4.54
C ALA A 129 22.41 -23.09 -5.69
N GLN A 130 21.97 -22.95 -6.95
CA GLN A 130 22.83 -23.13 -8.12
C GLN A 130 23.88 -22.01 -8.22
N LEU A 131 23.52 -20.76 -7.94
CA LEU A 131 24.45 -19.64 -7.91
C LEU A 131 25.51 -19.85 -6.81
N ALA A 132 25.13 -20.33 -5.63
CA ALA A 132 26.07 -20.65 -4.56
C ALA A 132 27.02 -21.81 -4.94
N TYR A 133 26.55 -22.80 -5.70
CA TYR A 133 27.37 -23.91 -6.18
C TYR A 133 28.33 -23.50 -7.30
N HIS A 134 27.84 -22.72 -8.28
CA HIS A 134 28.59 -22.37 -9.48
C HIS A 134 29.45 -21.11 -9.34
N ILE A 135 29.11 -20.21 -8.42
CA ILE A 135 29.87 -18.98 -8.19
C ILE A 135 30.61 -19.12 -6.86
N PRO A 136 31.94 -19.35 -6.89
CA PRO A 136 32.77 -19.35 -5.70
C PRO A 136 32.50 -18.10 -4.83
N PRO A 137 32.42 -18.25 -3.50
CA PRO A 137 32.17 -17.12 -2.59
C PRO A 137 33.25 -16.04 -2.70
N THR A 138 34.46 -16.42 -3.10
CA THR A 138 35.58 -15.51 -3.38
C THR A 138 35.28 -14.55 -4.53
N LEU A 139 34.61 -15.02 -5.59
CA LEU A 139 34.21 -14.17 -6.71
C LEU A 139 33.06 -13.24 -6.32
N GLN A 140 32.09 -13.71 -5.56
CA GLN A 140 31.01 -12.86 -5.04
C GLN A 140 31.56 -11.71 -4.19
N GLN A 141 32.49 -12.03 -3.29
CA GLN A 141 33.17 -11.03 -2.47
C GLN A 141 33.99 -10.07 -3.33
N THR A 142 34.67 -10.56 -4.37
CA THR A 142 35.43 -9.71 -5.30
C THR A 142 34.52 -8.76 -6.06
N VAL A 143 33.36 -9.23 -6.54
CA VAL A 143 32.36 -8.37 -7.20
C VAL A 143 31.84 -7.31 -6.23
N ALA A 144 31.47 -7.68 -5.01
CA ALA A 144 31.01 -6.73 -3.99
C ALA A 144 32.07 -5.67 -3.68
N ASN A 145 33.33 -6.08 -3.49
CA ASN A 145 34.45 -5.18 -3.26
C ASN A 145 34.68 -4.25 -4.46
N ASN A 146 34.61 -4.76 -5.69
CA ASN A 146 34.78 -3.96 -6.90
C ASN A 146 33.63 -2.96 -7.08
N GLN A 147 32.39 -3.36 -6.79
CA GLN A 147 31.24 -2.44 -6.81
C GLN A 147 31.43 -1.31 -5.80
N GLN A 148 31.87 -1.63 -4.58
CA GLN A 148 32.17 -0.63 -3.58
C GLN A 148 33.29 0.32 -4.04
N GLN A 149 34.37 -0.21 -4.62
CA GLN A 149 35.46 0.61 -5.19
C GLN A 149 34.96 1.52 -6.32
N LEU A 150 34.08 1.03 -7.19
CA LEU A 150 33.50 1.84 -8.26
C LEU A 150 32.65 2.97 -7.70
N HIS A 151 31.85 2.72 -6.67
CA HIS A 151 31.10 3.78 -5.97
C HIS A 151 32.05 4.82 -5.35
N ASP A 152 33.11 4.39 -4.68
CA ASP A 152 34.11 5.31 -4.11
C ASP A 152 34.77 6.19 -5.18
N VAL A 153 35.11 5.60 -6.33
CA VAL A 153 35.68 6.33 -7.48
C VAL A 153 34.66 7.30 -8.07
N GLN A 154 33.40 6.90 -8.21
CA GLN A 154 32.33 7.77 -8.70
C GLN A 154 32.11 8.97 -7.77
N TYR A 155 32.05 8.75 -6.45
CA TYR A 155 31.92 9.84 -5.48
C TYR A 155 33.14 10.77 -5.49
N SER A 156 34.34 10.20 -5.59
CA SER A 156 35.58 10.96 -5.71
C SER A 156 35.61 11.83 -6.97
N LEU A 157 35.20 11.27 -8.12
CA LEU A 157 35.11 11.98 -9.38
C LEU A 157 34.08 13.11 -9.31
N HIS A 158 32.87 12.82 -8.83
CA HIS A 158 31.83 13.83 -8.64
C HIS A 158 32.30 14.95 -7.71
N ASN A 159 32.94 14.61 -6.58
CA ASN A 159 33.47 15.60 -5.66
C ASN A 159 34.59 16.44 -6.27
N ALA A 160 35.45 15.85 -7.11
CA ALA A 160 36.47 16.59 -7.83
C ALA A 160 35.85 17.56 -8.86
N GLU A 161 34.81 17.13 -9.58
CA GLU A 161 34.07 17.99 -10.52
C GLU A 161 33.32 19.11 -9.80
N ALA A 162 32.60 18.79 -8.72
CA ALA A 162 31.93 19.76 -7.88
C ALA A 162 32.90 20.80 -7.30
N ARG A 163 34.07 20.37 -6.78
CA ARG A 163 35.14 21.28 -6.33
C ARG A 163 35.70 22.15 -7.46
N ARG A 164 35.82 21.60 -8.67
CA ARG A 164 36.26 22.36 -9.84
C ARG A 164 35.24 23.43 -10.21
N ALA A 165 33.95 23.11 -10.19
CA ALA A 165 32.87 24.06 -10.45
C ALA A 165 32.78 25.13 -9.34
N ASN A 166 32.84 24.72 -8.08
CA ASN A 166 32.82 25.62 -6.92
C ASN A 166 34.01 26.58 -6.91
N GLY A 167 35.18 26.17 -7.40
CA GLY A 167 36.34 27.05 -7.53
C GLY A 167 36.25 28.11 -8.62
N GLN A 168 35.28 27.99 -9.53
CA GLN A 168 34.97 29.05 -10.49
C GLN A 168 34.11 30.16 -9.88
N LEU A 169 33.49 29.92 -8.71
CA LEU A 169 32.71 30.93 -8.02
C LEU A 169 33.62 32.05 -7.52
N ARG A 170 33.28 33.30 -7.88
CA ARG A 170 34.00 34.52 -7.52
C ARG A 170 33.14 35.40 -6.62
N SER A 171 33.74 36.40 -5.99
CA SER A 171 33.05 37.44 -5.20
C SER A 171 31.92 38.15 -5.96
N ASN A 172 32.01 38.19 -7.29
CA ASN A 172 31.03 38.87 -8.13
C ASN A 172 29.77 38.03 -8.38
N ASN A 173 29.75 36.74 -7.99
CA ASN A 173 28.63 35.83 -8.17
C ASN A 173 28.26 35.12 -6.85
N LEU A 174 27.85 35.91 -5.86
CA LEU A 174 27.40 35.43 -4.54
C LEU A 174 26.12 34.56 -4.60
N HIS A 175 25.32 34.72 -5.66
CA HIS A 175 24.11 33.94 -5.90
C HIS A 175 24.38 32.69 -6.76
N GLY A 176 25.65 32.39 -7.06
CA GLY A 176 26.01 31.18 -7.76
C GLY A 176 25.74 29.94 -6.91
N THR A 177 25.17 28.91 -7.55
CA THR A 177 24.84 27.64 -6.91
C THR A 177 26.11 26.89 -6.55
N LEU A 178 26.14 26.41 -5.30
CA LEU A 178 27.22 25.58 -4.80
C LEU A 178 26.92 24.12 -5.16
N HIS A 179 27.81 23.50 -5.90
CA HIS A 179 27.67 22.09 -6.26
C HIS A 179 27.86 21.20 -5.03
N PRO A 180 26.93 20.27 -4.77
CA PRO A 180 26.94 19.42 -3.59
C PRO A 180 28.13 18.46 -3.60
N LEU A 181 28.65 18.19 -2.39
CA LEU A 181 29.71 17.20 -2.18
C LEU A 181 29.11 15.98 -1.49
N TYR A 182 29.48 14.79 -1.95
CA TYR A 182 29.13 13.55 -1.30
C TYR A 182 30.06 13.28 -0.12
N LYS A 183 29.48 12.84 1.00
CA LYS A 183 30.19 12.30 2.16
C LYS A 183 30.73 10.90 1.84
N ARG A 184 31.43 10.29 2.80
CA ARG A 184 31.90 8.89 2.69
C ARG A 184 30.76 7.87 2.59
N ASP A 185 29.58 8.21 3.08
CA ASP A 185 28.38 7.38 3.00
C ASP A 185 27.64 7.51 1.65
N GLY A 186 28.12 8.35 0.73
CA GLY A 186 27.47 8.61 -0.57
C GLY A 186 26.26 9.55 -0.49
N SER A 187 25.92 10.06 0.68
CA SER A 187 24.85 11.06 0.85
C SER A 187 25.42 12.47 0.96
N VAL A 188 24.56 13.47 0.75
CA VAL A 188 24.89 14.90 0.94
C VAL A 188 24.46 15.31 2.35
N SER A 189 25.25 16.14 3.03
CA SER A 189 24.86 16.68 4.34
C SER A 189 23.55 17.47 4.23
N GLU A 190 22.63 17.27 5.18
CA GLU A 190 21.36 18.03 5.28
C GLU A 190 21.60 19.54 5.46
N HIS A 191 22.75 19.89 6.03
CA HIS A 191 23.17 21.27 6.28
C HIS A 191 23.95 21.88 5.10
N PHE A 192 24.03 21.20 3.97
CA PHE A 192 24.74 21.71 2.80
C PHE A 192 23.98 22.91 2.19
N PRO A 193 24.62 24.08 2.08
CA PRO A 193 23.96 25.27 1.54
C PRO A 193 23.82 25.18 0.02
N LYS A 194 22.70 25.68 -0.50
CA LYS A 194 22.42 25.70 -1.94
C LYS A 194 23.32 26.68 -2.70
N ASP A 195 23.61 27.84 -2.11
CA ASP A 195 24.36 28.94 -2.73
C ASP A 195 25.39 29.54 -1.75
N LEU A 196 26.33 30.35 -2.25
CA LEU A 196 27.33 31.02 -1.40
C LEU A 196 26.71 31.97 -0.38
N THR A 197 25.62 32.65 -0.71
CA THR A 197 24.87 33.45 0.28
C THR A 197 24.39 32.58 1.43
N GLY A 198 23.81 31.40 1.13
CA GLY A 198 23.38 30.43 2.13
C GLY A 198 24.52 30.00 3.03
N LEU A 199 25.69 29.71 2.46
CA LEU A 199 26.91 29.36 3.19
C LEU A 199 27.36 30.48 4.13
N LEU A 200 27.34 31.73 3.68
CA LEU A 200 27.72 32.90 4.48
C LEU A 200 26.69 33.27 5.56
N THR A 201 25.46 32.80 5.45
CA THR A 201 24.39 33.00 6.45
C THR A 201 24.33 31.91 7.51
N LEU A 202 25.05 30.80 7.35
CA LEU A 202 25.05 29.71 8.33
C LEU A 202 25.52 30.20 9.70
N ASP A 203 24.83 29.76 10.76
CA ASP A 203 25.23 29.96 12.15
C ASP A 203 26.47 29.13 12.50
N GLY A 204 27.13 29.50 13.61
CA GLY A 204 28.36 28.83 14.05
C GLY A 204 28.18 27.35 14.32
N ASP A 205 27.03 26.96 14.89
CA ASP A 205 26.73 25.59 15.26
C ASP A 205 26.47 24.72 14.02
N THR A 206 25.66 25.21 13.08
CA THR A 206 25.43 24.50 11.80
C THR A 206 26.71 24.39 10.96
N ALA A 207 27.56 25.42 10.95
CA ALA A 207 28.86 25.35 10.27
C ALA A 207 29.80 24.30 10.90
N ALA A 208 29.79 24.16 12.23
CA ALA A 208 30.56 23.12 12.93
C ALA A 208 30.02 21.71 12.66
N LYS A 209 28.69 21.55 12.62
CA LYS A 209 28.03 20.29 12.22
C LYS A 209 28.37 19.91 10.79
N LEU A 210 28.31 20.87 9.87
CA LEU A 210 28.69 20.68 8.46
C LEU A 210 30.13 20.16 8.33
N LEU A 211 31.09 20.73 9.07
CA LEU A 211 32.46 20.22 9.06
C LEU A 211 32.57 18.79 9.61
N THR A 212 31.84 18.50 10.68
CA THR A 212 31.80 17.16 11.29
C THR A 212 31.26 16.12 10.31
N ASP A 213 30.19 16.45 9.56
CA ASP A 213 29.59 15.59 8.55
C ASP A 213 30.57 15.19 7.43
N TYR A 214 31.51 16.08 7.08
CA TYR A 214 32.58 15.82 6.12
C TYR A 214 33.88 15.33 6.75
N ALA A 215 33.86 14.97 8.05
CA ALA A 215 35.01 14.53 8.83
C ALA A 215 36.18 15.53 8.84
N ILE A 216 35.86 16.82 8.96
CA ILE A 216 36.82 17.92 9.10
C ILE A 216 36.73 18.44 10.54
N ASP A 217 37.87 18.64 11.19
CA ASP A 217 37.89 19.12 12.57
C ASP A 217 37.32 20.54 12.69
N PRO A 218 36.25 20.76 13.49
CA PRO A 218 35.72 22.09 13.72
C PRO A 218 36.72 22.95 14.53
N ALA A 219 36.60 24.25 14.41
CA ALA A 219 37.33 25.26 15.16
C ALA A 219 36.35 26.10 16.00
N ASP A 220 36.89 26.87 16.95
CA ASP A 220 36.09 27.60 17.94
C ASP A 220 35.30 28.79 17.37
N SER A 221 35.70 29.30 16.20
CA SER A 221 35.05 30.46 15.57
C SER A 221 34.36 30.07 14.27
N ARG A 222 33.15 30.60 14.08
CA ARG A 222 32.34 30.47 12.86
C ARG A 222 33.13 30.78 11.58
N GLU A 223 33.88 31.87 11.55
CA GLU A 223 34.63 32.33 10.38
C GLU A 223 35.73 31.34 10.00
N LYS A 224 36.44 30.78 10.99
CA LYS A 224 37.40 29.70 10.75
C LYS A 224 36.72 28.44 10.20
N ASN A 225 35.53 28.10 10.71
CA ASN A 225 34.78 26.93 10.23
C ASN A 225 34.33 27.11 8.77
N LEU A 226 33.77 28.27 8.44
CA LEU A 226 33.40 28.62 7.07
C LEU A 226 34.61 28.62 6.15
N ASN A 227 35.75 29.19 6.56
CA ASN A 227 36.96 29.20 5.77
C ASN A 227 37.54 27.79 5.55
N LYS A 228 37.50 26.91 6.56
CA LYS A 228 37.88 25.50 6.42
C LYS A 228 36.98 24.79 5.41
N PHE A 229 35.68 25.00 5.50
CA PHE A 229 34.72 24.39 4.58
C PHE A 229 34.88 24.94 3.14
N MET A 230 35.05 26.25 2.98
CA MET A 230 35.30 26.88 1.68
C MET A 230 36.58 26.34 1.04
N ASN A 231 37.65 26.18 1.81
CA ASN A 231 38.89 25.55 1.32
C ASN A 231 38.66 24.09 0.90
N PHE A 232 37.92 23.32 1.71
CA PHE A 232 37.55 21.93 1.37
C PHE A 232 36.69 21.83 0.09
N ALA A 233 35.77 22.77 -0.11
CA ALA A 233 34.94 22.88 -1.30
C ALA A 233 35.66 23.56 -2.49
N ASN A 234 36.92 23.96 -2.30
CA ASN A 234 37.75 24.68 -3.27
C ASN A 234 37.15 26.02 -3.74
N VAL A 235 36.37 26.68 -2.89
CA VAL A 235 35.81 28.02 -3.17
C VAL A 235 36.92 29.05 -2.98
N GLY A 236 37.21 29.84 -4.02
CA GLY A 236 38.26 30.87 -4.00
C GLY A 236 37.92 32.14 -3.21
N TYR A 237 37.04 32.04 -2.22
CA TYR A 237 36.56 33.13 -1.38
C TYR A 237 36.94 32.85 0.07
N GLN A 238 37.37 33.89 0.79
CA GLN A 238 37.73 33.78 2.20
C GLN A 238 37.00 34.85 3.00
N VAL A 239 36.40 34.45 4.12
CA VAL A 239 35.81 35.37 5.09
C VAL A 239 36.95 35.91 5.96
N VAL A 240 37.23 37.20 5.84
CA VAL A 240 38.19 37.87 6.71
C VAL A 240 37.51 38.10 8.07
N PRO A 241 38.05 37.60 9.19
CA PRO A 241 37.51 37.92 10.50
C PRO A 241 37.64 39.42 10.72
N PHE A 242 36.52 40.08 11.00
CA PHE A 242 36.53 41.49 11.37
C PHE A 242 37.04 41.61 12.81
N ASP A 243 38.33 41.86 12.95
CA ASP A 243 38.93 42.09 14.27
C ASP A 243 38.64 43.52 14.73
N MET A 244 37.68 43.67 15.62
CA MET A 244 37.35 44.95 16.27
C MET A 244 38.54 45.52 17.07
N ALA A 245 39.58 44.72 17.38
CA ALA A 245 40.74 45.20 18.12
C ALA A 245 41.61 46.19 17.34
N THR A 246 41.54 46.20 16.00
CA THR A 246 42.36 47.11 15.18
C THR A 246 41.68 48.45 14.85
N ALA A 247 40.39 48.60 15.15
CA ALA A 247 39.62 49.81 14.84
C ALA A 247 39.63 50.88 15.96
N ILE A 248 40.17 50.57 17.15
CA ILE A 248 40.24 51.49 18.30
C ILE A 248 41.63 52.14 18.42
N THR A 249 42.53 51.94 17.46
CA THR A 249 43.85 52.60 17.41
C THR A 249 44.03 53.37 16.12
N ILE A 250 43.14 54.35 15.87
CA ILE A 250 43.37 55.50 15.00
C ILE A 250 42.83 56.74 15.69
#